data_AF-A0A7C4PZX6-F1
#
_entry.id   AF-A0A7C4PZX6-F1
#
_cell.length_a   1.000
_cell.length_b   1.000
_cell.length_c   1.000
_cell.angle_alpha   90.00
_cell.angle_beta   90.00
_cell.angle_gamma   90.00
#
_symmetry.space_group_name_H-M   'P 1'
#
loop_
_entity.id
_entity.type
_entity.pdbx_description
1 polymer ?
#
loop_
_entity_poly.entity_id
_entity_poly.type
_entity_poly.pdbx_seq_one_letter_code
_entity_poly.pdbx_strand_id
1 'polypeptide(L)' 'MKTANFYLKKKMKEVFIVEPNDLNIDFLTNFYKKATSYLKTTPFIIIIPFSFLAGLFIYLIFGYLIVRLTTLLQYGF' A
#
# COMPACT_ATOMS: atom_id res chain seq x y z
N MET A 1 6.65 12.84 -34.54
CA MET A 1 6.04 11.49 -34.64
C MET A 1 5.21 11.21 -33.39
N LYS A 2 4.02 10.64 -33.51
CA LYS A 2 3.22 10.20 -32.36
C LYS A 2 3.77 8.85 -31.87
N THR A 3 3.98 8.70 -30.56
CA THR A 3 4.53 7.48 -29.94
C THR A 3 3.43 6.44 -29.68
N ALA A 4 3.79 5.16 -29.50
CA ALA A 4 2.83 4.11 -29.13
C ALA A 4 2.00 4.45 -27.89
N ASN A 5 2.62 5.16 -26.94
CA ASN A 5 1.98 5.64 -25.71
C ASN A 5 0.82 6.62 -25.98
N PHE A 6 0.93 7.45 -27.03
CA PHE A 6 -0.14 8.37 -27.43
C PHE A 6 -1.39 7.62 -27.91
N TYR A 7 -1.21 6.58 -28.72
CA TYR A 7 -2.32 5.77 -29.22
C TYR A 7 -2.99 4.97 -28.11
N LEU A 8 -2.21 4.41 -27.19
CA LEU A 8 -2.72 3.71 -26.00
C LEU A 8 -3.58 4.65 -25.14
N LYS A 9 -3.05 5.84 -24.82
CA LYS A 9 -3.78 6.84 -24.03
C LYS A 9 -5.08 7.28 -24.72
N LYS A 10 -5.07 7.42 -26.04
CA LYS A 10 -6.26 7.74 -26.83
C LYS A 10 -7.31 6.63 -26.72
N LYS A 11 -6.91 5.37 -26.94
CA LYS A 11 -7.81 4.21 -26.85
C LYS A 11 -8.39 4.01 -25.45
N MET A 12 -7.60 4.25 -24.40
CA MET A 12 -8.09 4.20 -23.03
C MET A 12 -9.20 5.24 -22.79
N LYS A 13 -9.03 6.48 -23.28
CA LYS A 13 -10.08 7.50 -23.17
C LYS A 13 -11.35 7.21 -23.97
N GLU A 14 -11.23 6.46 -25.07
CA GLU A 14 -12.39 6.07 -25.89
C GLU A 14 -13.21 4.95 -25.23
N VAL A 15 -12.55 4.03 -24.51
CA VAL A 15 -13.19 2.81 -23.97
C VAL A 15 -13.65 2.98 -22.52
N PHE A 16 -12.91 3.73 -21.70
CA PHE A 16 -13.22 3.89 -20.28
C PHE A 16 -13.99 5.19 -20.03
N ILE A 17 -15.15 5.07 -19.37
CA ILE A 17 -15.94 6.22 -18.89
C ILE A 17 -15.21 6.94 -17.74
N VAL A 18 -14.39 6.21 -16.99
CA VAL A 18 -13.66 6.73 -15.83
C VAL A 18 -12.31 7.28 -16.26
N GLU A 19 -12.00 8.50 -15.82
CA GLU A 19 -10.72 9.11 -16.07
C GLU A 19 -9.57 8.35 -15.38
N PRO A 20 -8.34 8.40 -15.93
CA PRO A 20 -7.18 7.81 -15.28
C PRO A 20 -6.94 8.43 -13.90
N ASN A 21 -6.59 7.61 -12.90
CA ASN A 21 -6.25 8.10 -11.57
C ASN A 21 -5.14 9.16 -11.65
N ASP A 22 -5.46 10.35 -11.18
CA ASP A 22 -4.59 11.52 -11.10
C ASP A 22 -4.76 12.18 -9.72
N LEU A 23 -3.65 12.47 -9.06
CA LEU A 23 -3.58 13.13 -7.76
C LEU A 23 -3.34 14.64 -7.91
N ASN A 24 -3.42 15.18 -9.13
CA ASN A 24 -3.19 16.59 -9.49
C ASN A 24 -1.77 17.12 -9.20
N ILE A 25 -0.91 16.31 -8.60
CA ILE A 25 0.51 16.61 -8.36
C ILE A 25 1.31 15.52 -9.07
N ASP A 26 2.06 15.91 -10.11
CA ASP A 26 2.79 14.97 -10.98
C ASP A 26 3.67 13.98 -10.21
N PHE A 27 4.36 14.46 -9.17
CA PHE A 27 5.17 13.60 -8.31
C PHE A 27 4.34 12.51 -7.61
N LEU A 28 3.22 12.89 -6.98
CA LEU A 28 2.33 11.95 -6.29
C LEU A 28 1.66 11.01 -7.29
N THR A 29 1.19 11.52 -8.42
CA THR A 29 0.56 10.73 -9.48
C THR A 29 1.52 9.67 -10.02
N ASN A 30 2.78 10.02 -10.25
CA ASN A 30 3.81 9.07 -10.71
C ASN A 30 4.16 8.05 -9.62
N PHE A 31 4.32 8.48 -8.37
CA PHE A 31 4.56 7.58 -7.24
C PHE A 31 3.41 6.58 -7.07
N TYR A 32 2.18 7.07 -7.07
CA TYR A 32 0.96 6.26 -6.95
C TYR A 32 0.85 5.23 -8.08
N LYS A 33 1.03 5.65 -9.33
CA LYS A 33 0.98 4.74 -10.49
C LYS A 33 2.04 3.64 -10.40
N LYS A 34 3.25 3.97 -9.94
CA LYS A 34 4.33 2.99 -9.75
C LYS A 34 4.02 2.03 -8.61
N ALA A 35 3.67 2.55 -7.42
CA ALA A 35 3.35 1.74 -6.25
C ALA A 35 2.16 0.79 -6.51
N THR A 36 1.09 1.32 -7.09
CA THR A 36 -0.09 0.51 -7.42
C THR A 36 0.16 -0.50 -8.54
N SER A 37 1.05 -0.21 -9.50
CA SER A 37 1.43 -1.20 -10.51
C SER A 37 2.04 -2.44 -9.88
N TYR A 38 2.98 -2.28 -8.94
CA TYR A 38 3.59 -3.42 -8.23
C TYR A 38 2.58 -4.19 -7.37
N LEU A 39 1.69 -3.46 -6.69
CA LEU A 39 0.63 -4.07 -5.89
C LEU A 39 -0.39 -4.84 -6.73
N LYS A 40 -0.66 -4.41 -7.97
CA LYS A 40 -1.61 -5.09 -8.86
C LYS A 40 -1.05 -6.38 -9.47
N THR A 41 0.25 -6.46 -9.72
CA THR A 41 0.84 -7.64 -10.35
C THR A 41 1.17 -8.75 -9.35
N THR A 42 1.76 -8.39 -8.21
CA THR A 42 2.24 -9.38 -7.23
C THR A 42 2.14 -8.80 -5.81
N PRO A 43 0.93 -8.64 -5.26
CA PRO A 43 0.71 -7.97 -3.99
C PRO A 43 1.44 -8.67 -2.83
N PHE A 44 1.40 -9.99 -2.79
CA PHE A 44 1.89 -10.78 -1.66
C PHE A 44 3.40 -10.68 -1.42
N ILE A 45 4.20 -10.43 -2.47
CA ILE A 45 5.65 -10.27 -2.35
C ILE A 45 6.00 -9.06 -1.47
N ILE A 46 5.18 -8.01 -1.49
CA ILE A 46 5.38 -6.79 -0.70
C ILE A 46 4.59 -6.87 0.61
N ILE A 47 3.34 -7.34 0.55
CA ILE A 47 2.45 -7.36 1.70
C ILE A 47 2.94 -8.31 2.80
N ILE A 48 3.46 -9.50 2.46
CA ILE A 48 3.89 -10.48 3.48
C ILE A 48 5.11 -9.98 4.28
N PRO A 49 6.21 -9.52 3.66
CA PRO A 49 7.33 -8.98 4.43
C PRO A 49 6.93 -7.73 5.21
N PHE A 50 6.12 -6.86 4.61
CA PHE A 50 5.68 -5.64 5.28
C PHE A 50 4.78 -5.94 6.48
N SER A 51 3.85 -6.90 6.37
CA SER A 51 2.98 -7.28 7.49
C SER A 51 3.75 -7.96 8.61
N PHE A 52 4.75 -8.78 8.29
CA PHE A 52 5.64 -9.36 9.28
C PHE A 52 6.41 -8.28 10.05
N LEU A 53 7.03 -7.32 9.33
CA LEU A 53 7.73 -6.21 9.95
C LEU A 53 6.78 -5.34 10.79
N ALA A 54 5.61 -4.99 10.27
CA ALA A 54 4.61 -4.23 11.00
C ALA A 54 4.17 -4.95 12.28
N GLY A 55 3.91 -6.26 12.21
CA GLY A 55 3.59 -7.08 13.38
C GLY A 55 4.72 -7.11 14.40
N LEU A 56 5.98 -7.24 13.95
CA LEU A 56 7.15 -7.17 14.82
C LEU A 56 7.26 -5.81 15.51
N PHE A 57 7.08 -4.71 14.80
CA PHE A 57 7.10 -3.37 15.39
C PHE A 57 5.97 -3.17 16.40
N ILE A 58 4.76 -3.60 16.08
CA ILE A 58 3.63 -3.56 17.00
C ILE A 58 3.95 -4.36 18.27
N TYR A 59 4.52 -5.57 18.13
CA TYR A 59 4.95 -6.37 19.26
C TYR A 59 6.03 -5.67 20.10
N LEU A 60 7.03 -5.04 19.49
CA LEU A 60 8.08 -4.33 20.22
C LEU A 60 7.54 -3.11 20.99
N ILE A 61 6.57 -2.38 20.42
CA ILE A 61 6.00 -1.19 21.04
C ILE A 61 4.97 -1.56 22.12
N PHE A 62 4.07 -2.49 21.82
CA PHE A 62 2.90 -2.80 22.65
C PHE A 62 3.04 -4.11 23.44
N GLY A 63 4.04 -4.95 23.15
CA GLY A 63 4.25 -6.22 23.84
C GLY A 63 4.49 -6.04 25.34
N TYR A 64 5.19 -4.97 25.73
CA TYR A 64 5.34 -4.59 27.13
C TYR A 64 3.99 -4.29 27.82
N LEU A 65 3.06 -3.66 27.11
CA LEU A 65 1.73 -3.36 27.64
C LEU A 65 0.91 -4.64 27.83
N ILE A 66 1.02 -5.61 26.90
CA ILE A 66 0.38 -6.92 27.03
C ILE A 66 0.91 -7.64 28.27
N VAL A 67 2.23 -7.70 28.46
CA VAL A 67 2.85 -8.31 29.64
C VAL A 67 2.35 -7.65 30.91
N ARG A 68 2.38 -6.31 30.98
CA ARG A 68 1.87 -5.56 32.14
C ARG A 68 0.40 -5.83 32.43
N LEU A 69 -0.45 -5.84 31.41
CA LEU A 69 -1.87 -6.16 31.54
C LEU A 69 -2.06 -7.56 32.10
N THR A 70 -1.36 -8.56 31.55
CA THR A 70 -1.45 -9.94 32.04
C THR A 70 -0.95 -10.07 33.47
N THR A 71 0.16 -9.41 33.85
CA THR A 71 0.67 -9.43 35.22
C THR A 71 -0.32 -8.76 36.18
N LEU A 72 -0.92 -7.63 35.81
CA LEU A 72 -1.91 -6.96 36.64
C LEU A 72 -3.16 -7.82 36.82
N LEU A 73 -3.66 -8.45 35.74
CA LEU A 73 -4.82 -9.33 35.83
C LEU A 73 -4.54 -10.62 36.62
N GLN A 74 -3.31 -11.13 36.56
CA GLN A 74 -2.94 -12.41 37.18
C GLN A 74 -2.53 -12.27 38.66
N TYR A 75 -1.92 -11.14 39.04
CA TYR A 75 -1.37 -10.93 40.40
C TYR A 75 -1.99 -9.71 41.12
N GLY A 76 -2.91 -9.00 40.48
CA GLY A 76 -3.59 -7.83 41.07
C GLY A 76 -4.88 -8.17 41.82
N PHE A 77 -5.26 -9.46 41.93
CA PHE A 77 -6.33 -9.96 42.78
C PHE A 77 -5.75 -10.66 44.01
#